data_AF-A0A841BN54-F1
#
_entry.id   AF-A0A841BN54-F1
#
_cell.length_a   1.000
_cell.length_b   1.000
_cell.length_c   1.000
_cell.angle_alpha   90.00
_cell.angle_beta   90.00
_cell.angle_gamma   90.00
#
_symmetry.space_group_name_H-M   'P 1'
#
loop_
_entity.id
_entity.type
_entity.pdbx_description
1 polymer ?
#
loop_
_entity_poly.entity_id
_entity_poly.type
_entity_poly.pdbx_seq_one_letter_code
_entity_poly.pdbx_strand_id
1 'polypeptide(L)'
;MRRRRALPLLALAGTVAACGSTAPQAATPPEPPLLVMAEASAQRQFGLLAGGDWLNAWDMWTPTAQALIPRGEFGRLNSACPLRLGVPYLIDGRDLAAPDAATITWHRGDETGTTTLRLIEGVWRVEPDAALRTEVSLGADAALARRRTAALCR
;
A
#
# COMPACT_ATOMS: atom_id res chain seq x y z
N MET A 1 -35.54 -67.00 54.28
CA MET A 1 -36.38 -65.83 54.61
C MET A 1 -35.97 -64.69 53.66
N ARG A 2 -36.69 -64.36 52.56
CA ARG A 2 -37.82 -63.39 52.43
C ARG A 2 -37.55 -62.10 53.26
N ARG A 3 -37.47 -60.85 52.77
CA ARG A 3 -38.10 -60.06 51.67
C ARG A 3 -37.19 -58.83 51.40
N ARG A 4 -36.89 -58.40 50.15
CA ARG A 4 -37.61 -57.48 49.23
C ARG A 4 -37.96 -56.05 49.75
N ARG A 5 -37.69 -55.08 48.84
CA ARG A 5 -38.29 -53.74 48.57
C ARG A 5 -37.39 -52.56 48.97
N ALA A 6 -36.82 -51.73 48.08
CA ALA A 6 -37.32 -50.89 46.95
C ALA A 6 -37.42 -49.39 47.36
N LEU A 7 -36.77 -48.54 46.53
CA LEU A 7 -36.74 -47.06 46.39
C LEU A 7 -38.10 -46.35 46.60
N PRO A 8 -38.25 -44.98 46.64
CA PRO A 8 -37.44 -43.86 46.04
C PRO A 8 -37.34 -42.59 46.97
N LEU A 9 -36.79 -41.40 46.66
CA LEU A 9 -37.18 -40.32 45.73
C LEU A 9 -36.24 -39.08 45.96
N LEU A 10 -35.90 -38.35 44.87
CA LEU A 10 -35.73 -36.89 44.65
C LEU A 10 -35.22 -35.96 45.81
N ALA A 11 -34.41 -34.90 45.63
CA ALA A 11 -34.36 -33.92 44.54
C ALA A 11 -33.13 -32.95 44.64
N LEU A 12 -32.81 -32.32 43.49
CA LEU A 12 -32.44 -30.91 43.26
C LEU A 12 -31.04 -30.32 43.62
N ALA A 13 -30.49 -29.69 42.55
CA ALA A 13 -29.87 -28.36 42.48
C ALA A 13 -28.33 -28.26 42.34
N GLY A 14 -27.88 -27.63 41.24
CA GLY A 14 -26.54 -27.04 41.14
C GLY A 14 -25.88 -26.98 39.75
N THR A 15 -26.54 -26.45 38.72
CA THR A 15 -25.93 -26.10 37.43
C THR A 15 -25.22 -24.75 37.49
N VAL A 16 -23.91 -24.72 37.21
CA VAL A 16 -23.20 -23.58 36.61
C VAL A 16 -22.17 -24.11 35.60
N ALA A 17 -22.67 -24.52 34.43
CA ALA A 17 -21.82 -24.63 33.25
C ALA A 17 -21.68 -23.22 32.68
N ALA A 18 -20.52 -22.60 32.92
CA ALA A 18 -20.15 -21.35 32.26
C ALA A 18 -19.96 -21.63 30.76
N CYS A 19 -21.03 -21.50 29.99
CA CYS A 19 -20.95 -21.36 28.54
C CYS A 19 -20.22 -20.05 28.25
N GLY A 20 -18.91 -20.14 28.01
CA GLY A 20 -18.17 -19.10 27.33
C GLY A 20 -18.70 -18.97 25.92
N SER A 21 -19.63 -18.04 25.70
CA SER A 21 -20.06 -17.62 24.38
C SER A 21 -18.91 -16.89 23.71
N THR A 22 -18.00 -17.64 23.08
CA THR A 22 -17.08 -17.07 22.10
C THR A 22 -17.93 -16.62 20.93
N ALA A 23 -18.19 -15.32 20.84
CA ALA A 23 -18.86 -14.74 19.68
C ALA A 23 -18.08 -15.17 18.43
N PRO A 24 -18.75 -15.59 17.34
CA PRO A 24 -18.06 -15.91 16.10
C PRO A 24 -17.32 -14.66 15.65
N GLN A 25 -15.99 -14.72 15.72
CA GLN A 25 -15.14 -13.70 15.14
C GLN A 25 -15.43 -13.71 13.64
N ALA A 26 -16.09 -12.65 13.15
CA ALA A 26 -16.38 -12.52 11.74
C ALA A 26 -15.05 -12.63 10.98
N ALA A 27 -14.90 -13.70 10.19
CA ALA A 27 -13.75 -13.85 9.32
C ALA A 27 -13.75 -12.64 8.37
N THR A 28 -12.66 -11.87 8.37
CA THR A 28 -12.47 -10.82 7.38
C THR A 28 -12.58 -11.46 5.99
N PRO A 29 -13.40 -10.92 5.08
CA PRO A 29 -13.48 -11.43 3.71
C PRO A 29 -12.07 -11.53 3.12
N PRO A 30 -11.75 -12.61 2.38
CA PRO A 30 -10.47 -12.72 1.71
C PRO A 30 -10.28 -11.50 0.82
N GLU A 31 -9.08 -10.93 0.90
CA GLU A 31 -8.77 -9.70 0.19
C GLU A 31 -8.88 -9.91 -1.33
N PRO A 32 -9.43 -8.93 -2.08
CA PRO A 32 -9.44 -8.99 -3.54
C PRO A 32 -8.02 -9.21 -4.09
N PRO A 33 -7.76 -10.25 -4.90
CA PRO A 33 -6.43 -10.51 -5.47
C PRO A 33 -5.83 -9.31 -6.20
N LEU A 34 -6.70 -8.46 -6.78
CA LEU A 34 -6.30 -7.22 -7.45
C LEU A 34 -5.60 -6.22 -6.53
N LEU A 35 -6.05 -6.07 -5.28
CA LEU A 35 -5.41 -5.17 -4.31
C LEU A 35 -4.04 -5.65 -3.88
N VAL A 36 -3.90 -6.96 -3.66
CA VAL A 36 -2.61 -7.58 -3.34
C VAL A 36 -1.59 -7.31 -4.45
N MET A 37 -2.01 -7.44 -5.71
CA MET A 37 -1.14 -7.17 -6.87
C MET A 37 -0.80 -5.68 -7.03
N ALA A 38 -1.76 -4.79 -6.76
CA ALA A 38 -1.52 -3.35 -6.77
C ALA A 38 -0.53 -2.94 -5.67
N GLU A 39 -0.71 -3.46 -4.45
CA GLU A 39 0.23 -3.20 -3.36
C GLU A 39 1.63 -3.71 -3.69
N ALA A 40 1.77 -4.96 -4.17
CA ALA A 40 3.08 -5.50 -4.52
C ALA A 40 3.80 -4.63 -5.58
N SER A 41 3.04 -4.04 -6.50
CA SER A 41 3.58 -3.11 -7.50
C SER A 41 4.01 -1.79 -6.86
N ALA A 42 3.23 -1.26 -5.91
CA ALA A 42 3.60 -0.06 -5.16
C ALA A 42 4.84 -0.28 -4.29
N GLN A 43 4.92 -1.40 -3.55
CA GLN A 43 6.09 -1.78 -2.76
C GLN A 43 7.35 -1.85 -3.62
N ARG A 44 7.26 -2.43 -4.83
CA ARG A 44 8.36 -2.46 -5.78
C ARG A 44 8.78 -1.05 -6.20
N GLN A 45 7.84 -0.19 -6.59
CA GLN A 45 8.12 1.20 -6.96
C GLN A 45 8.84 1.93 -5.83
N PHE A 46 8.30 1.83 -4.61
CA PHE A 46 8.84 2.49 -3.44
C PHE A 46 10.24 1.99 -3.08
N GLY A 47 10.48 0.68 -3.21
CA GLY A 47 11.81 0.10 -3.05
C GLY A 47 12.82 0.66 -4.05
N LEU A 48 12.44 0.78 -5.33
CA LEU A 48 13.29 1.38 -6.37
C LEU A 48 13.60 2.85 -6.08
N LEU A 49 12.59 3.63 -5.67
CA LEU A 49 12.78 5.04 -5.30
C LEU A 49 13.66 5.19 -4.05
N ALA A 50 13.40 4.43 -2.98
CA ALA A 50 14.21 4.50 -1.76
C ALA A 50 15.65 4.01 -2.00
N GLY A 51 15.85 3.04 -2.91
CA GLY A 51 17.14 2.48 -3.29
C GLY A 51 17.92 3.28 -4.35
N GLY A 52 17.30 4.28 -4.97
CA GLY A 52 17.93 5.12 -5.98
C GLY A 52 17.94 4.56 -7.40
N ASP A 53 17.14 3.53 -7.67
CA ASP A 53 16.97 2.97 -9.01
C ASP A 53 15.89 3.73 -9.79
N TRP A 54 16.23 4.98 -10.13
CA TRP A 54 15.30 5.94 -10.75
C TRP A 54 14.78 5.48 -12.10
N LEU A 55 15.63 4.79 -12.87
CA LEU A 55 15.30 4.41 -14.23
C LEU A 55 14.27 3.28 -14.24
N ASN A 56 14.44 2.27 -13.38
CA ASN A 56 13.44 1.21 -13.24
C ASN A 56 12.18 1.74 -12.54
N ALA A 57 12.29 2.71 -11.63
CA ALA A 57 11.14 3.39 -11.06
C ALA A 57 10.31 4.17 -12.11
N TRP A 58 10.95 4.75 -13.12
CA TRP A 58 10.27 5.37 -14.27
C TRP A 58 9.59 4.32 -15.17
N ASP A 59 10.20 3.15 -15.34
CA ASP A 59 9.65 2.06 -16.16
C ASP A 59 8.31 1.53 -15.60
N MET A 60 8.03 1.73 -14.32
CA MET A 60 6.77 1.34 -13.68
C MET A 60 5.62 2.33 -13.89
N TRP A 61 5.89 3.52 -14.44
CA TRP A 61 4.87 4.54 -14.64
C TRP A 61 3.85 4.18 -15.72
N THR A 62 2.70 4.83 -15.71
CA THR A 62 1.74 4.78 -16.83
C THR A 62 2.40 5.34 -18.09
N PRO A 63 2.01 4.88 -19.30
CA PRO A 63 2.52 5.44 -20.56
C PRO A 63 2.31 6.96 -20.67
N THR A 64 1.17 7.46 -20.19
CA THR A 64 0.86 8.89 -20.15
C THR A 64 1.85 9.66 -19.27
N ALA A 65 2.21 9.12 -18.11
CA ALA A 65 3.20 9.75 -17.23
C ALA A 65 4.62 9.66 -17.80
N GLN A 66 4.97 8.55 -18.46
CA GLN A 66 6.26 8.38 -19.15
C GLN A 66 6.45 9.40 -20.28
N ALA A 67 5.36 9.84 -20.93
CA ALA A 67 5.42 10.87 -21.96
C ALA A 67 5.76 12.27 -21.42
N LEU A 68 5.65 12.51 -20.11
CA LEU A 68 5.92 13.83 -19.50
C LEU A 68 7.41 14.15 -19.39
N ILE A 69 8.27 13.13 -19.28
CA ILE A 69 9.71 13.30 -19.15
C ILE A 69 10.43 12.07 -19.73
N PRO A 70 11.45 12.24 -20.58
CA PRO A 70 12.21 11.11 -21.08
C PRO A 70 12.90 10.35 -19.94
N ARG A 71 12.96 9.02 -20.03
CA ARG A 71 13.57 8.13 -19.03
C ARG A 71 14.93 8.61 -18.52
N GLY A 72 15.83 8.97 -19.44
CA GLY A 72 17.17 9.45 -19.10
C GLY A 72 17.18 10.80 -18.38
N GLU A 73 16.22 11.67 -18.67
CA GLU A 73 16.07 12.95 -17.98
C GLU A 73 15.54 12.78 -16.57
N PHE A 74 14.57 11.87 -16.38
CA PHE A 74 14.11 11.51 -15.04
C PHE A 74 15.25 10.95 -14.18
N GLY A 75 16.07 10.07 -14.76
CA GLY A 75 17.27 9.56 -14.10
C GLY A 75 18.26 10.67 -13.74
N ARG A 76 18.53 11.60 -14.67
CA ARG A 76 19.42 12.75 -14.44
C ARG A 76 18.91 13.66 -13.33
N LEU A 77 17.63 14.02 -13.36
CA LEU A 77 16.98 14.85 -12.35
C LEU A 77 17.12 14.26 -10.95
N ASN A 78 16.74 13.00 -10.78
CA ASN A 78 16.74 12.36 -9.45
C ASN A 78 18.14 11.96 -8.98
N SER A 79 19.08 11.69 -9.88
CA SER A 79 20.49 11.48 -9.49
C SER A 79 21.16 12.78 -9.04
N ALA A 80 20.84 13.91 -9.69
CA ALA A 80 21.40 15.21 -9.34
C ALA A 80 20.78 15.82 -8.07
N CYS A 81 19.59 15.37 -7.69
CA CYS A 81 18.86 15.82 -6.51
C CYS A 81 18.00 14.66 -5.97
N PRO A 82 18.62 13.70 -5.26
CA PRO A 82 17.96 12.49 -4.79
C PRO A 82 17.11 12.81 -3.56
N LEU A 83 15.81 12.96 -3.78
CA LEU A 83 14.88 13.26 -2.68
C LEU A 83 14.77 12.06 -1.73
N ARG A 84 15.34 12.19 -0.53
CA ARG A 84 15.17 11.25 0.60
C ARG A 84 15.67 9.82 0.30
N LEU A 85 16.81 9.69 -0.37
CA LEU A 85 17.46 8.40 -0.62
C LEU A 85 17.71 7.64 0.69
N GLY A 86 17.48 6.32 0.67
CA GLY A 86 17.66 5.45 1.83
C GLY A 86 16.54 5.53 2.88
N VAL A 87 15.55 6.41 2.71
CA VAL A 87 14.37 6.47 3.60
C VAL A 87 13.25 5.61 2.99
N PRO A 88 12.86 4.49 3.62
CA PRO A 88 11.86 3.59 3.07
C PRO A 88 10.46 4.23 3.12
N TYR A 89 9.63 3.87 2.15
CA TYR A 89 8.18 4.07 2.26
C TYR A 89 7.57 2.92 3.04
N LEU A 90 6.55 3.24 3.84
CA LEU A 90 5.73 2.29 4.57
C LEU A 90 4.28 2.46 4.09
N ILE A 91 3.62 1.34 3.76
CA ILE A 91 2.24 1.34 3.30
C ILE A 91 1.32 1.28 4.51
N ASP A 92 0.47 2.30 4.64
CA ASP A 92 -0.47 2.45 5.74
C ASP A 92 -1.87 1.93 5.38
N GLY A 93 -2.19 1.94 4.08
CA GLY A 93 -3.49 1.55 3.59
C GLY A 93 -3.54 1.38 2.08
N ARG A 94 -4.60 0.71 1.62
CA ARG A 94 -4.86 0.43 0.22
C ARG A 94 -6.36 0.33 -0.01
N ASP A 95 -6.81 0.90 -1.12
CA ASP A 95 -8.22 0.90 -1.52
C ASP A 95 -8.35 0.73 -3.04
N LEU A 96 -9.41 0.04 -3.49
CA LEU A 96 -9.79 0.07 -4.91
C LEU A 96 -10.66 1.30 -5.15
N ALA A 97 -10.12 2.24 -5.92
CA ALA A 97 -10.89 3.40 -6.39
C ALA A 97 -11.82 3.02 -7.55
N ALA A 98 -11.44 2.00 -8.34
CA ALA A 98 -12.20 1.43 -9.44
C ALA A 98 -11.69 0.00 -9.74
N PRO A 99 -12.35 -0.79 -10.61
CA PRO A 99 -11.86 -2.14 -10.98
C PRO A 99 -10.44 -2.15 -11.57
N ASP A 100 -10.01 -1.05 -12.17
CA ASP A 100 -8.71 -0.83 -12.80
C ASP A 100 -7.86 0.23 -12.09
N ALA A 101 -8.23 0.61 -10.87
CA ALA A 101 -7.57 1.68 -10.13
C ALA A 101 -7.46 1.38 -8.64
N ALA A 102 -6.25 1.50 -8.10
CA ALA A 102 -5.99 1.38 -6.68
C ALA A 102 -5.33 2.66 -6.15
N THR A 103 -5.59 2.98 -4.90
CA THR A 103 -4.91 4.03 -4.15
C THR A 103 -4.14 3.38 -3.01
N ILE A 104 -2.88 3.74 -2.85
CA ILE A 104 -2.00 3.30 -1.76
C ILE A 104 -1.67 4.51 -0.90
N THR A 105 -2.01 4.45 0.39
CA THR A 105 -1.61 5.45 1.38
C THR A 105 -0.30 5.03 2.00
N TRP A 106 0.63 5.97 2.14
CA TRP A 106 1.96 5.69 2.63
C TRP A 106 2.50 6.82 3.50
N HIS A 107 3.54 6.49 4.27
CA HIS A 107 4.42 7.46 4.88
C HIS A 107 5.90 7.14 4.60
N ARG A 108 6.74 8.17 4.63
CA ARG A 108 8.19 8.10 4.44
C ARG A 108 8.87 9.12 5.34
N GLY A 109 9.37 8.65 6.49
CA GLY A 109 9.81 9.54 7.55
C GLY A 109 8.64 10.35 8.10
N ASP A 110 8.71 11.67 7.94
CA ASP A 110 7.69 12.65 8.37
C ASP A 110 6.67 13.01 7.26
N GLU A 111 6.87 12.51 6.04
CA GLU A 111 6.00 12.76 4.90
C GLU A 111 4.93 11.67 4.81
N THR A 112 3.68 12.06 4.58
CA THR A 112 2.59 11.15 4.21
C THR A 112 2.09 11.48 2.81
N GLY A 113 1.53 10.50 2.12
CA GLY A 113 1.02 10.70 0.79
C GLY A 113 0.15 9.57 0.31
N THR A 114 -0.32 9.72 -0.92
CA THR A 114 -1.03 8.67 -1.64
C THR A 114 -0.40 8.45 -3.01
N THR A 115 -0.49 7.23 -3.50
CA THR A 115 -0.05 6.85 -4.85
C THR A 115 -1.18 6.14 -5.55
N THR A 116 -1.52 6.59 -6.75
CA THR A 116 -2.51 5.91 -7.59
C THR A 116 -1.81 4.87 -8.46
N LEU A 117 -2.36 3.67 -8.55
CA LEU A 117 -2.01 2.67 -9.54
C LEU A 117 -3.16 2.46 -10.51
N ARG A 118 -2.82 2.21 -11.78
CA ARG A 118 -3.74 1.89 -12.87
C ARG A 118 -3.42 0.52 -13.44
N LEU A 119 -4.43 -0.31 -13.63
CA LEU A 119 -4.29 -1.60 -14.29
C LEU A 119 -4.37 -1.39 -15.80
N ILE A 120 -3.23 -1.50 -16.49
CA ILE A 120 -3.12 -1.30 -17.94
C ILE A 120 -2.58 -2.59 -18.54
N GLU A 121 -3.36 -3.22 -19.42
CA GLU A 121 -2.99 -4.48 -20.09
C GLU A 121 -2.56 -5.59 -19.11
N GLY A 122 -3.25 -5.67 -17.96
CA GLY A 122 -2.96 -6.66 -16.92
C GLY A 122 -1.76 -6.33 -16.01
N VAL A 123 -1.15 -5.16 -16.18
CA VAL A 123 -0.02 -4.68 -15.36
C VAL A 123 -0.42 -3.45 -14.56
N TRP A 124 -0.19 -3.48 -13.25
CA TRP A 124 -0.35 -2.31 -12.40
C TRP A 124 0.80 -1.32 -12.62
N ARG A 125 0.46 -0.13 -13.09
CA ARG A 125 1.38 0.97 -13.39
C ARG A 125 1.12 2.13 -12.44
N VAL A 126 2.16 2.84 -12.05
CA VAL A 126 2.07 3.98 -11.14
C VAL A 126 1.65 5.22 -11.93
N GLU A 127 0.60 5.90 -11.47
CA GLU A 127 0.25 7.24 -11.92
C GLU A 127 0.82 8.24 -10.90
N PRO A 128 1.86 9.01 -11.25
CA PRO A 128 2.40 10.05 -10.38
C PRO A 128 1.32 11.07 -10.01
N ASP A 129 1.44 11.65 -8.81
CA ASP A 129 0.51 12.70 -8.38
C ASP A 129 0.62 13.96 -9.25
N ALA A 130 -0.34 14.87 -9.10
CA ALA A 130 -0.38 16.09 -9.88
C ALA A 130 0.87 16.97 -9.70
N ALA A 131 1.44 17.04 -8.49
CA ALA A 131 2.60 17.88 -8.22
C ALA A 131 3.85 17.36 -8.93
N LEU A 132 4.09 16.05 -8.88
CA LEU A 132 5.20 15.42 -9.58
C LEU A 132 5.01 15.52 -11.09
N ARG A 133 3.80 15.30 -11.62
CA ARG A 133 3.53 15.48 -13.07
C ARG A 133 3.81 16.90 -13.53
N THR A 134 3.37 17.90 -12.77
CA THR A 134 3.67 19.32 -13.06
C THR A 134 5.17 19.60 -13.00
N GLU A 135 5.88 19.05 -12.02
CA GLU A 135 7.33 19.22 -11.91
C GLU A 135 8.07 18.62 -13.11
N VAL A 136 7.85 17.34 -13.41
CA VAL A 136 8.63 16.66 -14.46
C VAL A 136 8.31 17.17 -15.86
N SER A 137 7.10 17.73 -16.07
CA SER A 137 6.72 18.39 -17.33
C SER A 137 7.53 19.66 -17.63
N LEU A 138 8.27 20.20 -16.65
CA LEU A 138 9.19 21.31 -16.86
C LEU A 138 10.47 20.89 -17.60
N GLY A 139 10.73 19.58 -17.70
CA GLY A 139 12.04 19.04 -18.06
C GLY A 139 13.02 19.03 -16.88
N ALA A 140 14.06 18.20 -16.98
CA ALA A 140 14.95 17.93 -15.85
C ALA A 140 15.68 19.17 -15.31
N ASP A 141 16.13 20.08 -16.17
CA ASP A 141 16.96 21.22 -15.74
C ASP A 141 16.14 22.26 -14.95
N ALA A 142 14.92 22.57 -15.43
CA ALA A 142 14.00 23.47 -14.74
C ALA A 142 13.45 22.86 -13.44
N ALA A 143 13.13 21.56 -13.45
CA ALA A 143 12.75 20.84 -12.23
C ALA A 143 13.90 20.86 -11.19
N LEU A 144 15.13 20.59 -11.62
CA LEU A 144 16.30 20.62 -10.73
C LEU A 144 16.54 22.02 -10.14
N ALA A 145 16.44 23.06 -10.96
CA ALA A 145 16.55 24.45 -10.50
C ALA A 145 15.48 24.76 -9.44
N ARG A 146 14.23 24.34 -9.68
CA ARG A 146 13.13 24.50 -8.72
C ARG A 146 13.41 23.77 -7.40
N ARG A 147 13.86 22.51 -7.43
CA ARG A 147 14.22 21.75 -6.22
C ARG A 147 15.33 22.42 -5.43
N ARG A 148 16.34 22.97 -6.10
CA ARG A 148 17.45 23.69 -5.46
C ARG A 148 16.98 24.98 -4.79
N THR A 149 16.17 25.79 -5.48
CA THR A 149 15.59 27.01 -4.91
C THR A 149 14.72 26.72 -3.69
N ALA A 150 14.00 25.60 -3.70
CA ALA A 150 13.19 25.14 -2.58
C ALA A 150 13.99 24.39 -1.49
N ALA A 151 15.32 24.29 -1.61
CA ALA A 151 16.20 23.57 -0.69
C ALA A 151 15.77 22.10 -0.45
N LEU A 152 15.26 21.44 -1.50
CA LEU A 152 14.80 20.04 -1.44
C LEU A 152 15.91 19.02 -1.70
N CYS A 153 16.99 19.43 -2.36
CA CYS A 153 18.15 18.57 -2.60
C CYS A 153 18.93 18.40 -1.29
N ARG A 154 19.05 17.16 -0.81
CA ARG A 154 19.76 16.80 0.42
C ARG A 154 20.81 15.75 0.13
#